data_AF-A0AA41UN08-F1
#
_entry.id   AF-A0AA41UN08-F1
#
_cell.length_a   1.000
_cell.length_b   1.000
_cell.length_c   1.000
_cell.angle_alpha   90.00
_cell.angle_beta   90.00
_cell.angle_gamma   90.00
#
_symmetry.space_group_name_H-M   'P 1'
#
loop_
_entity.id
_entity.type
_entity.pdbx_description
1 polymer ?
#
loop_
_entity_poly.entity_id
_entity_poly.type
_entity_poly.pdbx_seq_one_letter_code
_entity_poly.pdbx_strand_id
1 'polypeptide(L)'
;MSRDIKAIKKDILDQFRAMEGEENDIIPENWLVEEYLPFLNSYEKKDFEKAIKQLAAKGFLKYEMKGTVPRLKLTEKGANLIH
;
A
#
# COMPACT_ATOMS: atom_id res chain seq x y z
N MET A 1 1.82 -10.16 17.06
CA MET A 1 0.65 -10.48 16.22
C MET A 1 1.13 -10.43 14.79
N SER A 2 0.93 -11.50 14.02
CA SER A 2 1.29 -11.54 12.60
C SER A 2 0.27 -10.71 11.80
N ARG A 3 0.73 -9.84 10.89
CA ARG A 3 -0.17 -9.10 9.99
C ARG A 3 -0.62 -10.02 8.86
N ASP A 4 -1.91 -10.30 8.81
CA ASP A 4 -2.49 -10.97 7.65
C ASP A 4 -2.61 -10.01 6.46
N ILE A 5 -2.80 -10.56 5.25
CA ILE A 5 -3.05 -9.76 4.03
C ILE A 5 -4.15 -8.70 4.17
N LYS A 6 -5.18 -8.95 4.99
CA LYS A 6 -6.24 -7.97 5.26
C LYS A 6 -5.73 -6.79 6.09
N ALA A 7 -4.90 -7.06 7.11
CA ALA A 7 -4.26 -6.02 7.91
C ALA A 7 -3.33 -5.19 7.04
N ILE A 8 -2.51 -5.82 6.19
CA ILE A 8 -1.60 -5.11 5.30
C ILE A 8 -2.34 -4.17 4.32
N LYS A 9 -3.45 -4.63 3.74
CA LYS A 9 -4.27 -3.74 2.89
C LYS A 9 -4.79 -2.54 3.65
N LYS A 10 -5.24 -2.78 4.89
CA LYS A 10 -5.74 -1.72 5.75
C LYS A 10 -4.62 -0.73 6.08
N ASP A 11 -3.44 -1.20 6.48
CA ASP A 11 -2.28 -0.35 6.76
C ASP A 11 -1.91 0.55 5.57
N ILE A 12 -1.92 0.01 4.34
CA ILE A 12 -1.67 0.80 3.12
C ILE A 12 -2.73 1.89 2.91
N LEU A 13 -4.01 1.55 3.08
CA LEU A 13 -5.10 2.51 2.90
C LEU A 13 -5.15 3.54 4.03
N ASP A 14 -4.89 3.12 5.27
CA ASP A 14 -4.77 4.00 6.43
C ASP A 14 -3.58 4.95 6.26
N GLN A 15 -2.49 4.51 5.62
CA GLN A 15 -1.38 5.40 5.28
C GLN A 15 -1.80 6.48 4.29
N PHE A 16 -2.51 6.12 3.21
CA PHE A 16 -3.08 7.12 2.30
C PHE A 16 -4.04 8.05 3.02
N ARG A 17 -4.86 7.53 3.94
CA ARG A 17 -5.79 8.34 4.75
C ARG A 17 -5.07 9.31 5.68
N ALA A 18 -3.98 8.85 6.32
CA ALA A 18 -3.20 9.65 7.26
C ALA A 18 -2.46 10.80 6.57
N MET A 19 -2.11 10.65 5.30
CA MET A 19 -1.55 11.73 4.48
C MET A 19 -2.62 12.58 3.78
N GLU A 20 -3.91 12.40 4.10
CA GLU A 20 -5.04 13.03 3.40
C GLU A 20 -4.95 12.83 1.88
N GLY A 21 -4.52 11.64 1.46
CA GLY A 21 -4.13 11.34 0.10
C GLY A 21 -5.29 11.49 -0.89
N GLU A 22 -5.06 12.29 -1.92
CA GLU A 22 -6.00 12.57 -2.98
C GLU A 22 -5.78 11.66 -4.20
N GLU A 23 -6.61 11.84 -5.22
CA GLU A 23 -6.39 11.14 -6.49
C GLU A 23 -4.97 11.39 -7.00
N ASN A 24 -4.28 10.33 -7.43
CA ASN A 24 -2.91 10.38 -7.94
C ASN A 24 -1.82 10.59 -6.88
N ASP A 25 -2.16 10.67 -5.60
CA ASP A 25 -1.14 10.70 -4.55
C ASP A 25 -0.36 9.41 -4.45
N ILE A 26 0.85 9.50 -3.92
CA ILE A 26 1.81 8.40 -3.92
C ILE A 26 2.33 8.22 -2.50
N ILE A 27 2.27 6.99 -1.99
CA ILE A 27 2.90 6.68 -0.70
C ILE A 27 4.40 6.98 -0.81
N PRO A 28 4.96 7.75 0.13
CA PRO A 28 6.40 8.02 0.16
C PRO A 28 7.21 6.72 0.19
N GLU A 29 8.20 6.62 -0.70
CA GLU A 29 9.08 5.45 -0.78
C GLU A 29 9.79 5.23 0.56
N ASN A 30 10.22 6.31 1.23
CA ASN A 30 10.85 6.25 2.55
C ASN A 30 9.96 5.58 3.59
N TRP A 31 8.65 5.87 3.62
CA TRP A 31 7.74 5.21 4.55
C TRP A 31 7.67 3.70 4.28
N LEU A 32 7.62 3.30 3.01
CA LEU A 32 7.66 1.88 2.64
C LEU A 32 8.98 1.23 3.06
N VAL A 33 10.12 1.85 2.79
CA VAL A 33 11.45 1.25 2.99
C VAL A 33 11.93 1.31 4.42
N GLU A 34 11.60 2.37 5.16
CA GLU A 34 12.11 2.62 6.50
C GLU A 34 11.10 2.26 7.59
N GLU A 35 9.81 2.47 7.34
CA GLU A 35 8.77 2.32 8.38
C GLU A 35 7.85 1.10 8.20
N TYR A 36 7.76 0.54 6.99
CA TYR A 36 6.82 -0.54 6.71
C TYR A 36 7.50 -1.88 6.40
N LEU A 37 8.21 -1.98 5.28
CA LEU A 37 8.85 -3.21 4.79
C LEU A 37 9.85 -3.85 5.78
N PRO A 38 10.64 -3.09 6.58
CA PRO A 38 11.54 -3.67 7.58
C PRO A 38 10.81 -4.40 8.71
N PHE A 39 9.58 -3.98 9.01
CA PHE A 39 8.74 -4.56 10.06
C PHE A 39 7.91 -5.75 9.59
N LEU A 40 8.00 -6.10 8.30
CA LEU A 40 7.37 -7.28 7.72
C LEU A 40 8.35 -8.46 7.69
N ASN A 41 7.90 -9.61 8.18
CA ASN A 41 8.59 -10.88 8.01
C ASN A 41 8.43 -11.44 6.57
N SER A 42 9.13 -12.53 6.26
CA SER A 42 9.13 -13.14 4.91
C SER A 42 7.74 -13.59 4.42
N TYR A 43 6.83 -13.97 5.31
CA TYR A 43 5.45 -14.31 4.97
C TYR A 43 4.63 -13.05 4.70
N GLU A 44 4.76 -12.06 5.59
CA GLU A 44 4.08 -10.77 5.47
C GLU A 44 4.49 -10.01 4.21
N LYS A 45 5.76 -10.11 3.79
CA LYS A 45 6.22 -9.53 2.51
C LYS A 45 5.50 -10.14 1.31
N LYS A 46 5.30 -11.46 1.30
CA LYS A 46 4.52 -12.13 0.24
C LYS A 46 3.06 -11.68 0.26
N ASP A 47 2.50 -11.49 1.45
CA ASP A 47 1.14 -11.00 1.58
C ASP A 47 1.01 -9.53 1.23
N PHE A 48 2.03 -8.71 1.45
CA PHE A 48 2.11 -7.33 0.97
C PHE A 48 2.06 -7.26 -0.55
N GLU A 49 2.86 -8.05 -1.25
CA GLU A 49 2.82 -8.12 -2.72
C GLU A 49 1.43 -8.57 -3.24
N LYS A 50 0.79 -9.52 -2.56
CA LYS A 50 -0.59 -9.91 -2.90
C LYS A 50 -1.60 -8.81 -2.57
N ALA A 51 -1.41 -8.07 -1.48
CA ALA A 51 -2.28 -6.99 -1.05
C ALA A 51 -2.29 -5.87 -2.09
N ILE A 52 -1.12 -5.38 -2.50
CA ILE A 52 -0.99 -4.32 -3.52
C ILE A 52 -1.60 -4.76 -4.86
N LYS A 53 -1.38 -6.02 -5.27
CA LYS A 53 -1.97 -6.58 -6.49
C LYS A 53 -3.50 -6.63 -6.40
N GLN A 54 -4.05 -7.03 -5.26
CA GLN A 54 -5.50 -7.09 -5.07
C GLN A 54 -6.14 -5.70 -4.97
N LEU A 55 -5.49 -4.74 -4.32
CA LEU A 55 -5.96 -3.35 -4.29
C LEU A 55 -5.94 -2.75 -5.71
N ALA A 56 -4.90 -3.04 -6.48
CA ALA A 56 -4.81 -2.59 -7.86
C ALA A 56 -5.81 -3.27 -8.79
N ALA A 57 -6.03 -4.58 -8.65
CA ALA A 57 -7.05 -5.30 -9.41
C ALA A 57 -8.47 -4.76 -9.14
N LYS A 58 -8.75 -4.26 -7.94
CA LYS A 58 -10.01 -3.60 -7.60
C LYS A 58 -10.09 -2.14 -8.08
N GLY A 59 -8.98 -1.60 -8.56
CA GLY A 59 -8.83 -0.23 -9.02
C GLY A 59 -8.73 0.79 -7.89
N PHE A 60 -8.32 0.40 -6.67
CA PHE A 60 -8.12 1.33 -5.54
C PHE A 60 -6.76 2.02 -5.53
N LEU A 61 -5.76 1.40 -6.13
CA LEU A 61 -4.45 2.00 -6.32
C LEU A 61 -3.82 1.46 -7.60
N LYS A 62 -2.73 2.06 -8.05
CA LYS A 62 -1.81 1.51 -9.04
C LYS A 62 -0.50 1.24 -8.34
N TYR A 63 0.16 0.16 -8.71
CA TYR A 63 1.52 -0.11 -8.24
C TYR A 63 2.45 -0.18 -9.45
N GLU A 64 3.63 0.41 -9.31
CA GLU A 64 4.72 0.34 -10.29
C GLU A 64 5.96 -0.20 -9.59
N MET A 65 6.60 -1.23 -10.15
CA MET A 65 7.86 -1.73 -9.61
C MET A 65 8.98 -0.81 -10.06
N LYS A 66 9.49 0.06 -9.17
CA LYS A 66 10.66 0.90 -9.43
C LYS A 66 11.87 0.31 -8.70
N GLY A 67 12.54 -0.64 -9.34
CA GLY A 67 13.62 -1.39 -8.71
C GLY A 67 13.09 -2.38 -7.67
N THR A 68 13.64 -2.36 -6.46
CA THR A 68 13.28 -3.31 -5.38
C THR A 68 12.06 -2.85 -4.56
N VAL A 69 11.62 -1.60 -4.74
CA VAL A 69 10.51 -1.01 -3.96
C VAL A 69 9.34 -0.71 -4.89
N PRO A 70 8.12 -1.14 -4.55
CA PRO A 70 6.94 -0.79 -5.34
C PRO A 70 6.50 0.64 -5.01
N ARG A 71 6.29 1.43 -6.05
CA ARG A 71 5.65 2.74 -5.96
C ARG A 71 4.14 2.55 -5.96
N LEU A 72 3.46 2.96 -4.89
CA LEU A 72 2.01 2.84 -4.73
C LEU A 72 1.35 4.19 -4.97
N LYS A 73 0.49 4.27 -5.97
CA LYS A 73 -0.23 5.48 -6.38
C LYS A 73 -1.73 5.31 -6.19
N LEU A 74 -2.38 6.20 -5.46
CA LEU A 74 -3.81 6.19 -5.23
C LEU A 74 -4.57 6.51 -6.53
N THR A 75 -5.71 5.85 -6.72
CA THR A 75 -6.65 6.17 -7.80
C THR A 75 -7.85 6.92 -7.23
N GLU A 76 -8.68 7.49 -8.09
CA GLU A 76 -9.91 8.21 -7.70
C GLU A 76 -10.83 7.33 -6.84
N LYS A 77 -10.95 6.06 -7.23
CA LYS A 77 -11.73 5.07 -6.49
C LYS A 77 -11.12 4.72 -5.13
N GLY A 78 -9.79 4.79 -4.99
CA GLY A 78 -9.10 4.63 -3.71
C GLY A 78 -9.31 5.82 -2.79
N ALA A 79 -9.16 7.04 -3.33
CA ALA A 79 -9.42 8.29 -2.62
C ALA A 79 -10.86 8.34 -2.08
N ASN A 80 -11.85 8.01 -2.91
CA ASN A 80 -13.25 7.90 -2.50
C ASN A 80 -13.55 6.80 -1.46
N LEU A 81 -12.62 5.87 -1.22
CA LEU A 81 -12.80 4.81 -0.22
C LEU A 81 -12.21 5.19 1.14
N ILE A 82 -11.22 6.08 1.16
CA ILE A 82 -10.56 6.57 2.38
C ILE A 82 -11.20 7.87 2.91
N HIS A 83 -11.88 8.64 2.05
CA HIS A 83 -12.76 9.75 2.41
C HIS A 83 -14.17 9.25 2.75
#